data_AF-A0A5M3YWS9-F1
#
_entry.id   AF-A0A5M3YWS9-F1
#
_cell.length_a   1.000
_cell.length_b   1.000
_cell.length_c   1.000
_cell.angle_alpha   90.00
_cell.angle_beta   90.00
_cell.angle_gamma   90.00
#
_symmetry.space_group_name_H-M   'P 1'
#
loop_
_entity.id
_entity.type
_entity.pdbx_description
1 polymer ?
#
loop_
_entity_poly.entity_id
_entity_poly.type
_entity_poly.pdbx_seq_one_letter_code
_entity_poly.pdbx_strand_id
1 'polypeptide(L)'
;MKSLHVLQRPRLVAQPLSFSCGNARPFSASIAHRRAHTSATKPTPRKPHEIDPRWLSTTKQRIGRCMMFGLKPPQVHEAGTILQQLARNWRELIAECGVGRDGFVAWVIGLNGHVNNVTYARYAETARVYFMRNYATHVDPAHKQEWMNLVSNKGVGVIIRSLKLDYKFPMTYPDKVTVYHKLAQSPSGPHASQYSLYLQAMVISEAHQRPAARIHEDLVTYDYRLGKKTALPPFLMAQCKATWELQEQAKKLWRERILEIEARVRTLEVESWDREDAVEDTGGR
;
A
#
# COMPACT_ATOMS: atom_id res chain seq x y z
N MET A 1 -19.41 7.14 19.25
CA MET A 1 -18.10 6.68 18.75
C MET A 1 -18.34 5.60 17.68
N LYS A 2 -18.19 5.93 16.40
CA LYS A 2 -18.27 4.92 15.34
C LYS A 2 -16.96 4.12 15.36
N SER A 3 -17.06 2.85 15.74
CA SER A 3 -15.94 1.94 15.90
C SER A 3 -15.17 1.77 14.59
N LEU A 4 -13.83 1.77 14.64
CA LEU A 4 -12.93 1.42 13.52
C LEU A 4 -13.21 0.00 12.95
N HIS A 5 -14.04 -0.79 13.61
CA HIS A 5 -14.49 -2.11 13.17
C HIS A 5 -15.48 -2.11 11.99
N VAL A 6 -16.04 -0.97 11.57
CA VAL A 6 -17.15 -0.93 10.58
C VAL A 6 -16.73 -1.22 9.13
N LEU A 7 -15.43 -1.42 8.83
CA LEU A 7 -14.95 -1.73 7.47
C LEU A 7 -14.33 -3.13 7.33
N GLN A 8 -14.96 -4.15 7.93
CA GLN A 8 -14.58 -5.55 7.71
C GLN A 8 -15.43 -6.23 6.62
N ARG A 9 -14.77 -6.51 5.48
CA ARG A 9 -14.99 -7.61 4.49
C ARG A 9 -16.25 -7.53 3.61
N PRO A 10 -16.14 -7.86 2.29
CA PRO A 10 -15.72 -9.18 1.79
C PRO A 10 -14.47 -9.18 0.90
N ARG A 11 -13.72 -10.29 0.92
CA ARG A 11 -12.68 -10.60 -0.09
C ARG A 11 -13.37 -11.20 -1.30
N LEU A 12 -13.33 -10.50 -2.45
CA LEU A 12 -13.76 -11.05 -3.73
C LEU A 12 -12.52 -11.36 -4.58
N VAL A 13 -12.38 -12.62 -4.97
CA VAL A 13 -11.32 -13.12 -5.85
C VAL A 13 -11.86 -13.05 -7.28
N ALA A 14 -11.18 -12.32 -8.17
CA ALA A 14 -11.51 -12.35 -9.59
C ALA A 14 -10.94 -13.62 -10.24
N GLN A 15 -11.77 -14.31 -11.03
CA GLN A 15 -11.34 -15.42 -11.89
C GLN A 15 -10.48 -14.88 -13.04
N PRO A 16 -9.46 -15.64 -13.49
CA PRO A 16 -8.59 -15.21 -14.58
C PRO A 16 -9.37 -15.14 -15.91
N LEU A 17 -9.35 -13.97 -16.55
CA LEU A 17 -9.81 -13.82 -17.93
C LEU A 17 -8.72 -14.35 -18.86
N SER A 18 -8.99 -15.50 -19.50
CA SER A 18 -8.18 -16.03 -20.59
C SER A 18 -8.44 -15.24 -21.86
N PHE A 19 -7.47 -14.45 -22.31
CA PHE A 19 -7.47 -13.87 -23.66
C PHE A 19 -6.56 -14.69 -24.58
N SER A 20 -7.15 -15.23 -25.65
CA SER A 20 -6.44 -15.83 -26.78
C SER A 20 -6.41 -14.82 -27.92
N CYS A 21 -5.21 -14.51 -28.41
CA CYS A 21 -4.91 -14.01 -29.76
C CYS A 21 -3.37 -13.90 -29.84
N GLY A 22 -2.64 -14.39 -30.84
CA GLY A 22 -2.89 -14.40 -32.27
C GLY A 22 -1.70 -13.67 -32.93
N ASN A 23 -0.79 -14.44 -33.52
CA ASN A 23 0.40 -14.08 -34.33
C ASN A 23 1.06 -12.70 -34.16
N ALA A 24 2.19 -12.66 -33.44
CA ALA A 24 3.11 -11.53 -33.42
C ALA A 24 4.12 -11.60 -34.59
N ARG A 25 4.31 -10.49 -35.32
CA ARG A 25 5.44 -10.29 -36.25
C ARG A 25 6.71 -9.95 -35.47
N PRO A 26 7.91 -10.41 -35.89
CA PRO A 26 9.14 -10.12 -35.15
C PRO A 26 9.62 -8.70 -35.45
N PHE A 27 9.97 -7.94 -34.41
CA PHE A 27 10.72 -6.69 -34.54
C PHE A 27 12.21 -6.95 -34.32
N SER A 28 13.04 -6.34 -35.18
CA SER A 28 14.51 -6.40 -35.18
C SER A 28 15.13 -6.06 -33.82
N ALA A 29 16.16 -6.82 -33.46
CA ALA A 29 17.02 -6.58 -32.31
C ALA A 29 18.19 -5.66 -32.70
N SER A 30 18.31 -4.52 -32.04
CA SER A 30 19.54 -3.71 -32.05
C SER A 30 20.33 -4.01 -30.77
N ILE A 31 21.59 -4.42 -30.94
CA ILE A 31 22.52 -4.67 -29.84
C ILE A 31 22.95 -3.33 -29.24
N ALA A 32 22.63 -3.08 -27.97
CA ALA A 32 23.11 -1.92 -27.23
C ALA A 32 24.34 -2.30 -26.38
N HIS A 33 25.46 -1.62 -26.66
CA HIS A 33 26.70 -1.72 -25.89
C HIS A 33 26.50 -1.34 -24.41
N ARG A 34 26.97 -2.21 -23.51
CA ARG A 34 27.10 -1.92 -22.07
C ARG A 34 28.14 -0.83 -21.83
N ARG A 35 27.72 0.29 -21.24
CA ARG A 35 28.58 1.11 -20.37
C ARG A 35 27.97 1.15 -18.97
N ALA A 36 28.64 0.49 -18.03
CA ALA A 36 28.32 0.56 -16.62
C ALA A 36 28.83 1.90 -16.07
N HIS A 37 27.91 2.79 -15.68
CA HIS A 37 28.23 3.93 -14.84
C HIS A 37 27.77 3.61 -13.42
N THR A 38 28.72 3.32 -12.55
CA THR A 38 28.54 3.24 -11.10
C THR A 38 28.36 4.65 -10.54
N SER A 39 27.11 5.08 -10.37
CA SER A 39 26.79 6.30 -9.63
C SER A 39 26.52 5.94 -8.17
N ALA A 40 27.53 6.17 -7.33
CA ALA A 40 27.40 6.15 -5.87
C ALA A 40 26.35 7.19 -5.46
N THR A 41 25.16 6.72 -5.06
CA THR A 41 24.06 7.59 -4.64
C THR A 41 24.27 7.95 -3.18
N LYS A 42 24.58 9.22 -2.89
CA LYS A 42 24.56 9.75 -1.52
C LYS A 42 23.14 9.59 -0.95
N PRO A 43 22.98 9.14 0.31
CA PRO A 43 21.66 9.03 0.91
C PRO A 43 21.06 10.42 1.11
N THR A 44 19.94 10.69 0.46
CA THR A 44 19.11 11.87 0.77
C THR A 44 18.59 11.75 2.20
N PRO A 45 18.57 12.86 2.97
CA PRO A 45 18.05 12.82 4.33
C PRO A 45 16.59 12.37 4.31
N ARG A 46 16.30 11.27 5.01
CA ARG A 46 14.93 10.75 5.17
C ARG A 46 14.11 11.82 5.88
N LYS A 47 12.91 12.12 5.36
CA LYS A 47 11.97 12.97 6.08
C LYS A 47 11.72 12.35 7.47
N PRO A 48 11.64 13.14 8.56
CA PRO A 48 11.58 12.63 9.94
C PRO A 48 10.41 11.67 10.28
N HIS A 49 9.50 11.41 9.34
CA HIS A 49 8.24 10.70 9.56
C HIS A 49 7.91 9.67 8.45
N GLU A 50 8.89 9.24 7.66
CA GLU A 50 8.69 8.20 6.64
C GLU A 50 9.29 6.88 7.13
N ILE A 51 8.43 5.89 7.42
CA ILE A 51 8.85 4.54 7.80
C ILE A 51 9.72 3.97 6.67
N ASP A 52 10.85 3.35 7.05
CA ASP A 52 11.69 2.63 6.09
C ASP A 52 10.85 1.58 5.33
N PRO A 53 10.83 1.56 4.00
CA PRO A 53 10.13 0.51 3.24
C PRO A 53 10.56 -0.92 3.60
N ARG A 54 11.73 -1.09 4.22
CA ARG A 54 12.26 -2.37 4.71
C ARG A 54 12.08 -2.56 6.23
N TRP A 55 11.41 -1.66 6.93
CA TRP A 55 11.23 -1.69 8.37
C TRP A 55 10.78 -3.06 8.87
N LEU A 56 9.75 -3.65 8.28
CA LEU A 56 9.25 -4.96 8.69
C LEU A 56 10.33 -6.06 8.59
N SER A 57 11.06 -6.12 7.47
CA SER A 57 12.14 -7.10 7.29
C SER A 57 13.28 -6.87 8.27
N THR A 58 13.68 -5.62 8.49
CA THR A 58 14.75 -5.27 9.41
C THR A 58 14.36 -5.60 10.86
N THR A 59 13.13 -5.30 11.27
CA THR A 59 12.62 -5.62 12.61
C THR A 59 12.58 -7.13 12.85
N LYS A 60 12.15 -7.94 11.86
CA LYS A 60 12.20 -9.41 11.95
C LYS A 60 13.64 -9.92 12.08
N GLN A 61 14.57 -9.36 11.31
CA GLN A 61 15.99 -9.73 11.39
C GLN A 61 16.60 -9.39 12.75
N ARG A 62 16.26 -8.23 13.32
CA ARG A 62 16.69 -7.81 14.67
C ARG A 62 16.23 -8.80 15.74
N ILE A 63 14.95 -9.19 15.70
CA ILE A 63 14.40 -10.20 16.62
C ILE A 63 15.11 -11.55 16.40
N GLY A 64 15.32 -11.96 15.15
CA GLY A 64 16.02 -13.19 14.80
C GLY A 64 17.45 -13.24 15.34
N ARG A 65 18.18 -12.11 15.28
CA ARG A 65 19.51 -11.99 15.89
C ARG A 65 19.47 -12.20 17.40
N CYS A 66 18.50 -11.61 18.08
CA CYS A 66 18.32 -11.81 19.53
C CYS A 66 18.08 -13.29 19.85
N MET A 67 17.25 -13.97 19.06
CA MET A 67 16.98 -15.40 19.21
C MET A 67 18.22 -16.28 18.96
N MET A 68 19.00 -15.98 17.91
CA MET A 68 20.23 -16.71 17.60
C MET A 68 21.30 -16.57 18.68
N PHE A 69 21.37 -15.41 19.34
CA PHE A 69 22.33 -15.16 20.41
C PHE A 69 22.03 -15.93 21.71
N GLY A 70 20.77 -16.30 21.92
CA GLY A 70 20.28 -16.95 23.14
C GLY A 70 19.41 -16.02 23.98
N LEU A 71 18.11 -16.33 24.06
CA LEU A 71 17.13 -15.61 24.88
C LEU A 71 16.69 -16.45 26.08
N LYS A 72 16.46 -15.78 27.22
CA LYS A 72 15.82 -16.41 28.39
C LYS A 72 14.36 -16.76 28.09
N PRO A 73 13.76 -17.77 28.75
CA PRO A 73 12.36 -18.15 28.53
C PRO A 73 11.32 -16.99 28.48
N PRO A 74 11.35 -15.99 29.38
CA PRO A 74 10.42 -14.84 29.28
C PRO A 74 10.66 -13.98 28.04
N GLN A 75 11.91 -13.82 27.60
CA GLN A 75 12.28 -13.05 26.42
C GLN A 75 11.87 -13.77 25.12
N VAL A 76 11.96 -15.11 25.10
CA VAL A 76 11.44 -15.93 24.00
C VAL A 76 9.93 -15.72 23.84
N HIS A 77 9.19 -15.71 24.95
CA HIS A 77 7.75 -15.46 24.92
C HIS A 77 7.41 -14.06 24.38
N GLU A 78 8.15 -13.05 24.84
CA GLU A 78 7.98 -11.67 24.38
C GLU A 78 8.30 -11.52 22.89
N ALA A 79 9.43 -12.07 22.43
CA ALA A 79 9.81 -12.08 21.03
C ALA A 79 8.76 -12.79 20.15
N GLY A 80 8.20 -13.91 20.63
CA GLY A 80 7.10 -14.62 19.99
C GLY A 80 5.83 -13.77 19.87
N THR A 81 5.49 -13.00 20.92
CA THR A 81 4.35 -12.08 20.93
C THR A 81 4.52 -10.96 19.90
N ILE A 82 5.71 -10.36 19.82
CA ILE A 82 6.01 -9.34 18.81
C ILE A 82 5.90 -9.92 17.39
N LEU A 83 6.49 -11.11 17.16
CA LEU A 83 6.42 -11.77 15.85
C LEU A 83 4.99 -12.12 15.45
N GLN A 84 4.16 -12.56 16.40
CA GLN A 84 2.74 -12.82 16.15
C GLN A 84 2.00 -11.53 15.75
N GLN A 85 2.27 -10.43 16.45
CA GLN A 85 1.71 -9.12 16.14
C GLN A 85 2.12 -8.64 14.74
N LEU A 86 3.40 -8.78 14.39
CA LEU A 86 3.91 -8.48 13.05
C LEU A 86 3.22 -9.36 12.00
N ALA A 87 3.15 -10.67 12.20
CA ALA A 87 2.53 -11.59 11.26
C ALA A 87 1.04 -11.31 10.99
N ARG A 88 0.30 -10.87 12.02
CA ARG A 88 -1.13 -10.54 11.89
C ARG A 88 -1.37 -9.18 11.25
N ASN A 89 -0.61 -8.17 11.63
CA ASN A 89 -0.92 -6.77 11.34
C ASN A 89 0.02 -6.11 10.32
N TRP A 90 0.97 -6.83 9.73
CA TRP A 90 2.02 -6.24 8.88
C TRP A 90 1.50 -5.34 7.76
N ARG A 91 0.36 -5.68 7.13
CA ARG A 91 -0.17 -4.86 6.01
C ARG A 91 -0.54 -3.46 6.47
N GLU A 92 -1.15 -3.37 7.64
CA GLU A 92 -1.64 -2.12 8.21
C GLU A 92 -0.49 -1.28 8.77
N LEU A 93 0.49 -1.96 9.37
CA LEU A 93 1.75 -1.32 9.80
C LEU A 93 2.47 -0.69 8.59
N ILE A 94 2.46 -1.34 7.42
CA ILE A 94 3.11 -0.81 6.22
C ILE A 94 2.27 0.28 5.52
N ALA A 95 0.96 0.06 5.39
CA ALA A 95 0.09 0.98 4.67
C ALA A 95 -0.15 2.28 5.45
N GLU A 96 -0.03 2.23 6.78
CA GLU A 96 -0.43 3.30 7.72
C GLU A 96 -1.87 3.78 7.50
N CYS A 97 -2.73 2.94 6.90
CA CYS A 97 -4.04 3.34 6.42
C CYS A 97 -5.09 2.34 6.90
N GLY A 98 -6.00 2.80 7.76
CA GLY A 98 -7.12 1.99 8.26
C GLY A 98 -8.36 2.05 7.37
N VAL A 99 -8.35 2.87 6.31
CA VAL A 99 -9.48 3.10 5.41
C VAL A 99 -9.08 2.67 4.00
N GLY A 100 -9.96 1.97 3.28
CA GLY A 100 -9.66 1.46 1.93
C GLY A 100 -8.95 0.10 1.90
N ARG A 101 -9.28 -0.80 2.83
CA ARG A 101 -8.93 -2.24 2.75
C ARG A 101 -9.70 -2.97 1.65
N ASP A 102 -9.74 -2.42 0.44
CA ASP A 102 -10.26 -3.09 -0.74
C ASP A 102 -9.08 -3.66 -1.52
N GLY A 103 -8.29 -4.45 -0.79
CA GLY A 103 -7.10 -5.11 -1.29
C GLY A 103 -7.45 -6.02 -2.44
N PHE A 104 -7.31 -5.52 -3.67
CA PHE A 104 -7.41 -6.33 -4.86
C PHE A 104 -6.21 -7.29 -4.90
N VAL A 105 -6.49 -8.58 -4.83
CA VAL A 105 -5.49 -9.63 -5.03
C VAL A 105 -5.42 -9.97 -6.51
N ALA A 106 -4.42 -9.40 -7.18
CA ALA A 106 -4.08 -9.78 -8.54
C ALA A 106 -3.02 -10.89 -8.54
N TRP A 107 -3.17 -11.83 -9.47
CA TRP A 107 -2.09 -12.72 -9.85
C TRP A 107 -1.24 -12.03 -10.90
N VAL A 108 0.05 -11.93 -10.63
CA VAL A 108 1.02 -11.40 -11.57
C VAL A 108 1.19 -12.40 -12.72
N ILE A 109 1.08 -11.97 -13.96
CA ILE A 109 1.57 -12.75 -15.12
C ILE A 109 2.54 -11.83 -15.86
N GLY A 110 3.79 -12.28 -16.03
CA GLY A 110 4.84 -11.53 -16.71
C GLY A 110 5.55 -12.42 -17.71
N LEU A 111 5.70 -11.95 -18.96
CA LEU A 111 6.42 -12.65 -20.03
C LEU A 111 7.95 -12.59 -19.89
N ASN A 112 8.49 -11.68 -19.06
CA ASN A 112 9.93 -11.36 -19.02
C ASN A 112 10.56 -11.49 -17.61
N GLY A 113 10.05 -12.40 -16.77
CA GLY A 113 10.57 -12.65 -15.43
C GLY A 113 10.21 -11.60 -14.36
N HIS A 114 9.52 -10.51 -14.72
CA HIS A 114 8.98 -9.50 -13.79
C HIS A 114 7.68 -8.89 -14.32
N VAL A 115 6.95 -8.19 -13.45
CA VAL A 115 5.67 -7.51 -13.78
C VAL A 115 5.94 -6.34 -14.74
N ASN A 116 5.20 -6.28 -15.85
CA ASN A 116 5.27 -5.13 -16.76
C ASN A 116 4.79 -3.85 -16.07
N ASN A 117 5.53 -2.76 -16.24
CA ASN A 117 5.23 -1.42 -15.72
C ASN A 117 3.77 -0.99 -15.88
N VAL A 118 3.16 -1.18 -17.07
CA VAL A 118 1.77 -0.76 -17.34
C VAL A 118 0.75 -1.49 -16.45
N THR A 119 1.10 -2.70 -15.99
CA THR A 119 0.23 -3.50 -15.12
C THR A 119 -0.04 -2.82 -13.78
N TYR A 120 0.91 -2.05 -13.26
CA TYR A 120 0.71 -1.33 -11.99
C TYR A 120 -0.36 -0.24 -12.10
N ALA A 121 -0.48 0.42 -13.26
CA ALA A 121 -1.57 1.35 -13.50
C ALA A 121 -2.93 0.64 -13.51
N ARG A 122 -3.01 -0.56 -14.08
CA ARG A 122 -4.23 -1.39 -14.07
C ARG A 122 -4.62 -1.84 -12.66
N TYR A 123 -3.62 -2.17 -11.82
CA TYR A 123 -3.86 -2.48 -10.41
C TYR A 123 -4.43 -1.27 -9.66
N ALA A 124 -3.88 -0.08 -9.89
CA ALA A 124 -4.38 1.16 -9.30
C ALA A 124 -5.82 1.46 -9.76
N GLU A 125 -6.10 1.41 -11.07
CA GLU A 125 -7.44 1.60 -11.61
C GLU A 125 -8.45 0.61 -11.03
N THR A 126 -8.12 -0.68 -11.01
CA THR A 126 -8.98 -1.70 -10.43
C THR A 126 -9.31 -1.38 -8.98
N ALA A 127 -8.30 -1.09 -8.17
CA ALA A 127 -8.52 -0.79 -6.76
C ALA A 127 -9.27 0.54 -6.54
N ARG A 128 -9.11 1.56 -7.41
CA ARG A 128 -9.95 2.77 -7.37
C ARG A 128 -11.42 2.44 -7.67
N VAL A 129 -11.70 1.55 -8.63
CA VAL A 129 -13.07 1.12 -8.91
C VAL A 129 -13.68 0.41 -7.69
N TYR A 130 -12.93 -0.48 -7.04
CA TYR A 130 -13.39 -1.14 -5.82
C TYR A 130 -13.59 -0.15 -4.67
N PHE A 131 -12.68 0.82 -4.49
CA PHE A 131 -12.82 1.88 -3.50
C PHE A 131 -14.15 2.62 -3.67
N MET A 132 -14.47 3.09 -4.87
CA MET A 132 -15.74 3.80 -5.15
C MET A 132 -16.97 2.90 -4.95
N ARG A 133 -16.90 1.62 -5.36
CA ARG A 133 -17.98 0.64 -5.17
C ARG A 133 -18.23 0.31 -3.71
N ASN A 134 -17.19 0.30 -2.89
CA ASN A 134 -17.29 0.06 -1.46
C ASN A 134 -18.08 1.19 -0.77
N TYR A 135 -17.83 2.45 -1.15
CA TYR A 135 -18.70 3.56 -0.69
C TYR A 135 -20.15 3.35 -1.12
N ALA A 136 -20.38 3.01 -2.39
CA ALA A 136 -21.71 2.77 -2.93
C ALA A 136 -22.50 1.69 -2.16
N THR A 137 -21.80 0.69 -1.62
CA THR A 137 -22.43 -0.51 -1.05
C THR A 137 -22.51 -0.46 0.48
N HIS A 138 -21.47 0.05 1.13
CA HIS A 138 -21.26 -0.12 2.57
C HIS A 138 -21.19 1.18 3.37
N VAL A 139 -20.73 2.29 2.76
CA VAL A 139 -20.50 3.54 3.50
C VAL A 139 -21.61 4.56 3.26
N ASP A 140 -22.05 4.69 2.02
CA ASP A 140 -23.01 5.69 1.57
C ASP A 140 -24.00 5.07 0.57
N PRO A 141 -24.80 4.08 1.00
CA PRO A 141 -25.76 3.39 0.14
C PRO A 141 -26.87 4.31 -0.36
N ALA A 142 -27.12 5.44 0.30
CA ALA A 142 -28.09 6.45 -0.13
C ALA A 142 -27.73 7.06 -1.49
N HIS A 143 -26.42 7.18 -1.80
CA HIS A 143 -25.91 7.71 -3.07
C HIS A 143 -25.30 6.60 -3.95
N LYS A 144 -25.79 5.36 -3.81
CA LYS A 144 -25.20 4.20 -4.50
C LYS A 144 -25.07 4.40 -6.00
N GLN A 145 -26.10 4.93 -6.66
CA GLN A 145 -26.08 5.10 -8.11
C GLN A 145 -25.05 6.16 -8.53
N GLU A 146 -24.92 7.23 -7.78
CA GLU A 146 -23.96 8.30 -7.99
C GLU A 146 -22.53 7.80 -7.81
N TRP A 147 -22.26 7.01 -6.76
CA TRP A 147 -20.97 6.35 -6.58
C TRP A 147 -20.63 5.39 -7.72
N MET A 148 -21.59 4.61 -8.19
CA MET A 148 -21.39 3.73 -9.35
C MET A 148 -21.16 4.52 -10.63
N ASN A 149 -21.80 5.69 -10.76
CA ASN A 149 -21.64 6.59 -11.90
C ASN A 149 -20.22 7.17 -11.95
N LEU A 150 -19.59 7.44 -10.78
CA LEU A 150 -18.22 7.97 -10.70
C LEU A 150 -17.19 7.14 -11.48
N VAL A 151 -17.40 5.82 -11.55
CA VAL A 151 -16.51 4.85 -12.22
C VAL A 151 -17.09 4.31 -13.53
N SER A 152 -18.06 5.02 -14.08
CA SER A 152 -18.70 4.71 -15.36
C SER A 152 -18.61 5.92 -16.30
N ASN A 153 -19.15 5.78 -17.50
CA ASN A 153 -19.35 6.89 -18.43
C ASN A 153 -20.75 7.54 -18.32
N LYS A 154 -21.52 7.25 -17.26
CA LYS A 154 -22.89 7.74 -17.08
C LYS A 154 -22.93 8.91 -16.10
N GLY A 155 -23.39 10.08 -16.54
CA GLY A 155 -23.56 11.25 -15.66
C GLY A 155 -22.23 11.88 -15.25
N VAL A 156 -22.04 12.14 -13.95
CA VAL A 156 -20.78 12.69 -13.42
C VAL A 156 -19.82 11.55 -13.08
N GLY A 157 -18.66 11.54 -13.73
CA GLY A 157 -17.59 10.57 -13.51
C GLY A 157 -16.27 11.21 -13.08
N VAL A 158 -15.33 10.39 -12.62
CA VAL A 158 -13.94 10.81 -12.38
C VAL A 158 -13.03 10.36 -13.52
N ILE A 159 -12.19 11.27 -14.02
CA ILE A 159 -11.21 11.01 -15.08
C ILE A 159 -9.82 11.31 -14.54
N ILE A 160 -8.85 10.44 -14.85
CA ILE A 160 -7.44 10.70 -14.54
C ILE A 160 -6.93 11.83 -15.44
N ARG A 161 -6.57 12.97 -14.84
CA ARG A 161 -5.84 14.07 -15.50
C ARG A 161 -4.35 13.78 -15.58
N SER A 162 -3.77 13.24 -14.52
CA SER A 162 -2.37 12.82 -14.52
C SER A 162 -2.12 11.62 -13.59
N LEU A 163 -1.11 10.83 -13.95
CA LEU A 163 -0.70 9.65 -13.21
C LEU A 163 0.82 9.64 -13.08
N LYS A 164 1.33 9.44 -11.87
CA LYS A 164 2.76 9.22 -11.61
C LYS A 164 2.95 7.87 -10.94
N LEU A 165 3.80 7.01 -11.50
CA LEU A 165 4.16 5.72 -10.93
C LEU A 165 5.61 5.72 -10.45
N ASP A 166 5.79 5.42 -9.16
CA ASP A 166 7.09 5.21 -8.53
C ASP A 166 7.29 3.72 -8.25
N TYR A 167 8.04 3.02 -9.10
CA TYR A 167 8.43 1.62 -8.91
C TYR A 167 9.51 1.49 -7.84
N LYS A 168 9.36 0.52 -6.92
CA LYS A 168 10.29 0.32 -5.79
C LYS A 168 11.18 -0.89 -5.98
N PHE A 169 10.70 -1.93 -6.66
CA PHE A 169 11.50 -3.09 -7.07
C PHE A 169 10.80 -3.89 -8.17
N PRO A 170 11.54 -4.66 -8.99
CA PRO A 170 10.95 -5.54 -10.00
C PRO A 170 10.32 -6.76 -9.31
N MET A 171 9.01 -6.70 -9.06
CA MET A 171 8.24 -7.84 -8.54
C MET A 171 8.10 -8.92 -9.62
N THR A 172 8.26 -10.18 -9.21
CA THR A 172 8.29 -11.36 -10.09
C THR A 172 7.10 -12.28 -9.83
N TYR A 173 6.85 -13.22 -10.73
CA TYR A 173 5.87 -14.30 -10.52
C TYR A 173 6.55 -15.50 -9.83
N PRO A 174 5.83 -16.25 -8.97
CA PRO A 174 4.50 -15.98 -8.42
C PRO A 174 4.51 -14.99 -7.26
N ASP A 175 3.56 -14.05 -7.27
CA ASP A 175 3.27 -13.17 -6.14
C ASP A 175 1.78 -12.80 -6.14
N LYS A 176 1.29 -12.39 -4.97
CA LYS A 176 -0.01 -11.78 -4.76
C LYS A 176 0.21 -10.32 -4.41
N VAL A 177 -0.57 -9.44 -5.03
CA VAL A 177 -0.53 -8.02 -4.67
C VAL A 177 -1.70 -7.66 -3.78
N THR A 178 -1.51 -6.68 -2.90
CA THR A 178 -2.61 -6.01 -2.21
C THR A 178 -2.47 -4.53 -2.51
N VAL A 179 -3.54 -3.89 -2.99
CA VAL A 179 -3.52 -2.48 -3.36
C VAL A 179 -4.37 -1.67 -2.39
N TYR A 180 -3.76 -0.70 -1.73
CA TYR A 180 -4.45 0.25 -0.85
C TYR A 180 -4.65 1.58 -1.58
N HIS A 181 -5.84 2.17 -1.47
CA HIS A 181 -6.12 3.53 -1.92
C HIS A 181 -6.36 4.44 -0.74
N LYS A 182 -5.79 5.65 -0.82
CA LYS A 182 -6.02 6.71 0.17
C LYS A 182 -6.08 8.07 -0.50
N LEU A 183 -6.71 9.03 0.18
CA LEU A 183 -6.58 10.44 -0.17
C LEU A 183 -5.13 10.89 0.04
N ALA A 184 -4.56 11.56 -0.96
CA ALA A 184 -3.18 12.06 -0.92
C ALA A 184 -3.05 13.42 -0.22
N GLN A 185 -4.14 14.19 -0.13
CA GLN A 185 -4.17 15.51 0.48
C GLN A 185 -5.48 15.78 1.20
N SER A 186 -5.45 16.72 2.16
CA SER A 186 -6.65 17.11 2.90
C SER A 186 -7.69 17.76 1.97
N PRO A 187 -8.94 17.28 1.98
CA PRO A 187 -10.04 17.88 1.20
C PRO A 187 -10.50 19.24 1.74
N SER A 188 -10.01 19.65 2.92
CA SER A 188 -10.28 20.96 3.53
C SER A 188 -9.02 21.83 3.66
N GLY A 189 -7.89 21.39 3.10
CA GLY A 189 -6.61 22.10 3.20
C GLY A 189 -6.45 23.24 2.19
N PRO A 190 -5.34 24.00 2.25
CA PRO A 190 -5.05 25.12 1.35
C PRO A 190 -4.93 24.72 -0.13
N HIS A 191 -4.67 23.43 -0.40
CA HIS A 191 -4.58 22.87 -1.76
C HIS A 191 -5.84 22.09 -2.16
N ALA A 192 -6.92 22.19 -1.40
CA ALA A 192 -8.19 21.54 -1.74
C ALA A 192 -8.73 22.10 -3.07
N SER A 193 -9.21 21.20 -3.92
CA SER A 193 -9.81 21.55 -5.20
C SER A 193 -11.30 21.29 -5.16
N GLN A 194 -12.10 22.20 -5.68
CA GLN A 194 -13.53 21.98 -5.88
C GLN A 194 -13.82 21.02 -7.05
N TYR A 195 -12.81 20.68 -7.86
CA TYR A 195 -12.99 19.92 -9.10
C TYR A 195 -12.09 18.69 -9.21
N SER A 196 -11.16 18.51 -8.27
CA SER A 196 -10.10 17.50 -8.38
C SER A 196 -9.94 16.71 -7.09
N LEU A 197 -9.74 15.41 -7.23
CA LEU A 197 -9.51 14.46 -6.15
C LEU A 197 -8.12 13.86 -6.34
N TYR A 198 -7.27 13.96 -5.34
CA TYR A 198 -5.93 13.37 -5.40
C TYR A 198 -5.89 12.10 -4.58
N LEU A 199 -5.68 10.97 -5.25
CA LEU A 199 -5.54 9.66 -4.61
C LEU A 199 -4.09 9.19 -4.69
N GLN A 200 -3.74 8.33 -3.75
CA GLN A 200 -2.51 7.57 -3.79
C GLN A 200 -2.85 6.09 -3.66
N ALA A 201 -2.41 5.29 -4.63
CA ALA A 201 -2.43 3.85 -4.54
C ALA A 201 -1.07 3.33 -4.04
N MET A 202 -1.07 2.38 -3.11
CA MET A 202 0.11 1.64 -2.68
C MET A 202 -0.07 0.17 -3.07
N VAL A 203 0.75 -0.30 -4.00
CA VAL A 203 0.80 -1.72 -4.39
C VAL A 203 1.80 -2.41 -3.47
N ILE A 204 1.32 -3.35 -2.67
CA ILE A 204 2.11 -4.13 -1.71
C ILE A 204 2.28 -5.54 -2.27
N SER A 205 3.52 -6.03 -2.28
CA SER A 205 3.84 -7.43 -2.53
C SER A 205 3.59 -8.24 -1.27
N GLU A 206 2.81 -9.31 -1.38
CA GLU A 206 2.54 -10.24 -0.29
C GLU A 206 3.75 -11.13 -0.01
N ALA A 207 4.47 -11.57 -1.05
CA ALA A 207 5.67 -12.39 -0.89
C ALA A 207 6.81 -11.62 -0.20
N HIS A 208 7.03 -10.36 -0.60
CA HIS A 208 8.10 -9.53 -0.04
C HIS A 208 7.67 -8.70 1.18
N GLN A 209 6.36 -8.64 1.45
CA GLN A 209 5.76 -7.86 2.53
C GLN A 209 6.26 -6.41 2.57
N ARG A 210 6.29 -5.75 1.40
CA ARG A 210 6.69 -4.35 1.27
C ARG A 210 6.07 -3.68 0.03
N PRO A 211 6.02 -2.33 -0.03
CA PRO A 211 5.51 -1.62 -1.20
C PRO A 211 6.36 -1.92 -2.44
N ALA A 212 5.72 -2.40 -3.50
CA ALA A 212 6.30 -2.63 -4.82
C ALA A 212 6.19 -1.40 -5.72
N ALA A 213 5.12 -0.62 -5.59
CA ALA A 213 4.96 0.65 -6.27
C ALA A 213 4.07 1.61 -5.47
N ARG A 214 4.25 2.91 -5.71
CA ARG A 214 3.32 3.96 -5.30
C ARG A 214 2.82 4.67 -6.54
N ILE A 215 1.51 4.88 -6.63
CA ILE A 215 0.88 5.55 -7.75
C ILE A 215 0.17 6.78 -7.21
N HIS A 216 0.44 7.93 -7.80
CA HIS A 216 -0.20 9.19 -7.47
C HIS A 216 -1.16 9.54 -8.61
N GLU A 217 -2.43 9.70 -8.26
CA GLU A 217 -3.51 9.90 -9.20
C GLU A 217 -4.12 11.28 -8.96
N ASP A 218 -4.17 12.07 -10.03
CA ASP A 218 -4.85 13.34 -10.06
C ASP A 218 -6.12 13.18 -10.89
N LEU A 219 -7.25 13.08 -10.20
CA LEU A 219 -8.56 12.85 -10.79
C LEU A 219 -9.31 14.18 -10.89
N VAL A 220 -10.06 14.36 -11.97
CA VAL A 220 -10.98 15.49 -12.15
C VAL A 220 -12.40 14.98 -12.38
N THR A 221 -13.39 15.71 -11.86
CA THR A 221 -14.80 15.40 -12.13
C THR A 221 -15.25 15.96 -13.46
N TYR A 222 -15.90 15.11 -14.25
CA TYR A 222 -16.37 15.42 -15.59
C TYR A 222 -17.83 14.99 -15.74
N ASP A 223 -18.65 15.88 -16.26
CA ASP A 223 -20.04 15.58 -16.61
C ASP A 223 -20.08 15.08 -18.05
N TYR A 224 -20.31 13.78 -18.22
CA TYR A 224 -20.38 13.13 -19.53
C TYR A 224 -21.64 13.49 -20.33
N ARG A 225 -22.68 14.02 -19.68
CA ARG A 225 -23.89 14.49 -20.38
C ARG A 225 -23.66 15.87 -20.97
N LEU A 226 -23.00 16.74 -20.21
CA LEU A 226 -22.70 18.11 -20.63
C LEU A 226 -21.36 18.25 -21.38
N GLY A 227 -20.54 17.19 -21.41
CA GLY A 227 -19.24 17.21 -22.07
C GLY A 227 -18.25 18.22 -21.47
N LYS A 228 -18.32 18.45 -20.15
CA LYS A 228 -17.47 19.46 -19.49
C LYS A 228 -17.04 19.06 -18.08
N LYS A 229 -15.93 19.66 -17.65
CA LYS A 229 -15.47 19.60 -16.26
C LYS A 229 -16.54 20.17 -15.33
N THR A 230 -16.80 19.49 -14.22
CA THR A 230 -17.81 19.89 -13.22
C THR A 230 -17.25 19.80 -11.82
N ALA A 231 -17.88 20.49 -10.86
CA ALA A 231 -17.47 20.45 -9.46
C ALA A 231 -17.67 19.05 -8.85
N LEU A 232 -16.90 18.73 -7.82
CA LEU A 232 -17.07 17.53 -7.02
C LEU A 232 -18.48 17.52 -6.41
N PRO A 233 -19.25 16.43 -6.58
CA PRO A 233 -20.55 16.32 -5.94
C PRO A 233 -20.47 16.49 -4.42
N PRO A 234 -21.45 17.14 -3.77
CA PRO A 234 -21.43 17.37 -2.33
C PRO A 234 -21.31 16.10 -1.49
N PHE A 235 -21.98 15.02 -1.87
CA PHE A 235 -21.90 13.73 -1.16
C PHE A 235 -20.47 13.17 -1.19
N LEU A 236 -19.79 13.25 -2.35
CA LEU A 236 -18.42 12.78 -2.52
C LEU A 236 -17.47 13.60 -1.66
N MET A 237 -17.61 14.93 -1.65
CA MET A 237 -16.80 15.81 -0.81
C MET A 237 -16.99 15.52 0.69
N ALA A 238 -18.24 15.30 1.13
CA ALA A 238 -18.54 14.94 2.52
C ALA A 238 -17.86 13.62 2.92
N GLN A 239 -17.95 12.59 2.07
CA GLN A 239 -17.28 11.32 2.33
C GLN A 239 -15.76 11.43 2.28
N CYS A 240 -15.18 12.26 1.39
CA CYS A 240 -13.74 12.54 1.38
C CYS A 240 -13.28 13.15 2.70
N LYS A 241 -14.01 14.11 3.27
CA LYS A 241 -13.69 14.72 4.57
C LYS A 241 -13.70 13.69 5.70
N ALA A 242 -14.78 12.91 5.82
CA ALA A 242 -14.88 11.84 6.82
C ALA A 242 -13.76 10.79 6.67
N THR A 243 -13.43 10.43 5.43
CA THR A 243 -12.37 9.47 5.10
C THR A 243 -11.00 10.01 5.48
N TRP A 244 -10.73 11.28 5.23
CA TRP A 244 -9.47 11.93 5.60
C TRP A 244 -9.24 11.89 7.12
N GLU A 245 -10.28 12.18 7.91
CA GLU A 245 -10.21 12.11 9.37
C GLU A 245 -9.90 10.70 9.87
N LEU A 246 -10.59 9.69 9.34
CA LEU A 246 -10.33 8.29 9.67
C LEU A 246 -8.92 7.84 9.24
N GLN A 247 -8.43 8.31 8.10
CA GLN A 247 -7.05 8.04 7.65
C GLN A 247 -6.03 8.61 8.64
N GLU A 248 -6.18 9.86 9.08
CA GLU A 248 -5.23 10.48 10.00
C GLU A 248 -5.29 9.83 11.39
N GLN A 249 -6.46 9.42 11.86
CA GLN A 249 -6.59 8.62 13.10
C GLN A 249 -5.87 7.27 12.98
N ALA A 250 -6.10 6.54 11.88
CA ALA A 250 -5.46 5.25 11.66
C ALA A 250 -3.94 5.38 11.52
N LYS A 251 -3.47 6.39 10.82
CA LYS A 251 -2.04 6.70 10.67
C LYS A 251 -1.39 6.97 12.02
N LYS A 252 -2.04 7.76 12.90
CA LYS A 252 -1.54 7.99 14.26
C LYS A 252 -1.46 6.68 15.04
N LEU A 253 -2.53 5.90 15.07
CA LEU A 253 -2.60 4.61 15.76
C LEU A 253 -1.49 3.65 15.30
N TRP A 254 -1.31 3.47 14.00
CA TRP A 254 -0.32 2.53 13.47
C TRP A 254 1.11 3.01 13.69
N ARG A 255 1.36 4.33 13.68
CA ARG A 255 2.66 4.89 14.03
C ARG A 255 3.02 4.69 15.49
N GLU A 256 2.08 4.94 16.39
CA GLU A 256 2.26 4.65 17.83
C GLU A 256 2.57 3.16 18.04
N ARG A 257 1.86 2.28 17.34
CA ARG A 257 2.09 0.84 17.39
C ARG A 257 3.46 0.43 16.86
N ILE A 258 3.98 1.11 15.84
CA ILE A 258 5.33 0.89 15.31
C ILE A 258 6.37 1.29 16.35
N LEU A 259 6.22 2.47 16.96
CA LEU A 259 7.13 2.94 18.01
C LEU A 259 7.14 2.00 19.21
N GLU A 260 5.98 1.49 19.62
CA GLU A 260 5.88 0.49 20.68
C GLU A 260 6.63 -0.81 20.32
N ILE A 261 6.47 -1.32 19.09
CA ILE A 261 7.22 -2.49 18.62
C ILE A 261 8.73 -2.21 18.62
N GLU A 262 9.15 -1.05 18.12
CA GLU A 262 10.56 -0.68 18.09
C GLU A 262 11.18 -0.60 19.48
N ALA A 263 10.46 -0.03 20.45
CA ALA A 263 10.88 0.04 21.84
C ALA A 263 11.02 -1.37 22.45
N ARG A 264 10.01 -2.24 22.26
CA ARG A 264 10.04 -3.63 22.77
C ARG A 264 11.17 -4.44 22.15
N VAL A 265 11.41 -4.30 20.85
CA VAL A 265 12.57 -4.94 20.19
C VAL A 265 13.89 -4.39 20.73
N ARG A 266 13.99 -3.08 20.98
CA ARG A 266 15.20 -2.50 21.56
C ARG A 266 15.47 -3.03 22.98
N THR A 267 14.42 -3.19 23.79
CA THR A 267 14.56 -3.85 25.11
C THR A 267 15.11 -5.26 24.96
N LEU A 268 14.57 -6.07 24.04
CA LEU A 268 15.10 -7.41 23.78
C LEU A 268 16.57 -7.40 23.34
N GLU A 269 16.98 -6.44 22.51
CA GLU A 269 18.38 -6.32 22.06
C GLU A 269 19.33 -6.02 23.23
N VAL A 270 18.99 -5.02 24.06
CA VAL A 270 19.80 -4.61 25.22
C VAL A 270 19.89 -5.74 26.24
N GLU A 271 18.80 -6.48 26.47
CA GLU A 271 18.82 -7.59 27.43
C GLU A 271 19.40 -8.89 26.87
N SER A 272 19.81 -8.94 25.59
CA SER A 272 20.36 -10.14 24.94
C SER A 272 21.81 -9.96 24.50
N TRP A 273 22.03 -9.39 23.31
CA TRP A 273 23.32 -9.29 22.65
C TRP A 273 23.98 -7.91 22.78
N ASP A 274 23.21 -6.86 23.07
CA ASP A 274 23.70 -5.47 23.18
C ASP A 274 23.89 -5.04 24.65
N ARG A 275 24.45 -5.96 25.46
CA ARG A 275 24.91 -5.74 26.84
C ARG A 275 26.43 -5.87 26.90
N GLU A 276 27.07 -5.15 27.82
CA GLU A 276 28.54 -5.13 27.93
C GLU A 276 29.14 -6.50 28.27
N ASP A 277 28.37 -7.37 28.93
CA ASP A 277 28.75 -8.73 29.34
C ASP A 277 28.22 -9.83 28.40
N ALA A 278 27.79 -9.47 27.18
CA ALA A 278 27.12 -10.41 26.28
C ALA A 278 28.08 -11.50 25.79
N VAL A 279 27.82 -12.75 26.19
CA VAL A 279 28.46 -13.95 25.62
C VAL A 279 27.40 -14.73 24.84
N GLU A 280 27.73 -15.07 23.59
CA GLU A 280 26.84 -15.81 22.70
C GLU A 280 26.59 -17.23 23.25
N ASP A 281 25.32 -17.60 23.38
CA ASP A 281 24.96 -18.96 23.77
C ASP A 281 25.13 -19.90 22.57
N THR A 282 26.18 -20.71 22.62
CA THR A 282 26.51 -21.69 21.58
C THR A 282 25.79 -23.03 21.75
N GLY A 283 24.78 -23.11 22.63
CA GLY A 283 23.98 -24.32 22.85
C GLY A 283 24.66 -25.37 23.72
N GLY A 284 25.53 -24.93 24.63
CA GLY A 284 26.27 -25.81 25.54
C GLY A 284 25.53 -26.10 26.83
N ARG A 285 24.49 -26.96 26.80
CA ARG A 285 24.12 -27.92 27.85
C ARG A 285 22.89 -28.76 27.49
#